data_AF-A0A1M6Y410-F1
#
_entry.id   AF-A0A1M6Y410-F1
#
_cell.length_a   1.000
_cell.length_b   1.000
_cell.length_c   1.000
_cell.angle_alpha   90.00
_cell.angle_beta   90.00
_cell.angle_gamma   90.00
#
_symmetry.space_group_name_H-M   'P 1'
#
loop_
_entity.id
_entity.type
_entity.pdbx_description
1 polymer ?
#
loop_
_entity_poly.entity_id
_entity_poly.type
_entity_poly.pdbx_seq_one_letter_code
_entity_poly.pdbx_strand_id
1 'polypeptide(L)'
;MKTMNFIVWMLPVIFMLHDFEEIIMAEVWGLRYKTKINKVWPGKQPFGLNYIRHCHTPTFSIGVEIEFVLFVLISFLSVALDGYFIWYGAFLGLVIHMIVIHMPICFRFKNYVPGVITSVIFLIPSIYFLYRANISLHYGTGTILLACLFGIVMIGILIPLLHKLMAYWSEWLYRYSEEKMI
;
A
#
# COMPACT_ATOMS: atom_id res chain seq x y z
N MET A 1 27.23 -3.86 4.49
CA MET A 1 26.68 -2.51 4.74
C MET A 1 26.14 -1.83 3.47
N LYS A 2 26.95 -1.48 2.45
CA LYS A 2 26.44 -0.78 1.24
C LYS A 2 25.27 -1.47 0.53
N THR A 3 25.32 -2.79 0.37
CA THR A 3 24.24 -3.58 -0.25
C THR A 3 22.96 -3.59 0.58
N MET A 4 23.07 -3.64 1.91
CA MET A 4 21.89 -3.64 2.79
C MET A 4 21.21 -2.27 2.78
N ASN A 5 21.99 -1.18 2.82
CA ASN A 5 21.43 0.17 2.71
C ASN A 5 20.65 0.34 1.41
N PHE A 6 21.19 -0.13 0.28
CA PHE A 6 20.46 -0.12 -1.00
C PHE A 6 19.16 -0.91 -0.92
N ILE A 7 19.20 -2.14 -0.39
CA ILE A 7 18.03 -3.00 -0.25
C ILE A 7 16.96 -2.34 0.63
N VAL A 8 17.36 -1.68 1.73
CA VAL A 8 16.43 -1.01 2.65
C VAL A 8 15.60 0.04 1.94
N TRP A 9 16.23 0.86 1.10
CA TRP A 9 15.55 1.89 0.33
C TRP A 9 14.65 1.36 -0.79
N MET A 10 14.74 0.07 -1.14
CA MET A 10 13.82 -0.52 -2.13
C MET A 10 12.39 -0.65 -1.61
N LEU A 11 12.17 -0.69 -0.30
CA LEU A 11 10.82 -0.71 0.28
C LEU A 11 9.98 0.51 -0.16
N PRO A 12 10.36 1.77 0.18
CA PRO A 12 9.56 2.93 -0.20
C PRO A 12 9.54 3.16 -1.73
N VAL A 13 10.62 2.80 -2.44
CA VAL A 13 10.67 2.93 -3.92
C VAL A 13 9.67 2.00 -4.59
N ILE A 14 9.66 0.71 -4.23
CA ILE A 14 8.74 -0.26 -4.82
C ILE A 14 7.30 0.05 -4.43
N PHE A 15 7.07 0.41 -3.17
CA PHE A 15 5.76 0.87 -2.71
C PHE A 15 5.24 2.01 -3.60
N MET A 16 6.00 3.09 -3.75
CA MET A 16 5.52 4.24 -4.52
C MET A 16 5.30 3.91 -6.00
N LEU A 17 6.17 3.09 -6.61
CA LEU A 17 5.98 2.66 -8.00
C LEU A 17 4.72 1.80 -8.20
N HIS A 18 4.35 1.01 -7.20
CA HIS A 18 3.10 0.26 -7.19
C HIS A 18 1.90 1.19 -6.99
N ASP A 19 1.92 2.00 -5.95
CA ASP A 19 0.82 2.88 -5.58
C ASP A 19 0.58 4.02 -6.59
N PHE A 20 1.58 4.39 -7.40
CA PHE A 20 1.32 5.27 -8.54
C PHE A 20 0.28 4.70 -9.50
N GLU A 21 0.30 3.39 -9.76
CA GLU A 21 -0.75 2.75 -10.58
C GLU A 21 -2.12 2.95 -9.91
N GLU A 22 -2.20 2.79 -8.59
CA GLU A 22 -3.44 2.94 -7.84
C GLU A 22 -3.96 4.37 -7.83
N ILE A 23 -3.10 5.35 -7.54
CA ILE A 23 -3.45 6.79 -7.55
C ILE A 23 -4.02 7.18 -8.92
N ILE A 24 -3.37 6.74 -9.99
CA ILE A 24 -3.76 7.08 -11.38
C ILE A 24 -5.07 6.37 -11.75
N MET A 25 -5.23 5.11 -11.37
CA MET A 25 -6.28 4.26 -11.94
C MET A 25 -7.52 4.10 -11.05
N ALA A 26 -7.43 4.27 -9.73
CA ALA A 26 -8.54 3.97 -8.81
C ALA A 26 -9.82 4.76 -9.13
N GLU A 27 -9.71 6.06 -9.36
CA GLU A 27 -10.86 6.92 -9.69
C GLU A 27 -11.49 6.52 -11.03
N VAL A 28 -10.70 6.48 -12.11
CA VAL A 28 -11.19 6.14 -13.45
C VAL A 28 -11.72 4.71 -13.55
N TRP A 29 -11.13 3.76 -12.81
CA TRP A 29 -11.61 2.39 -12.68
C TRP A 29 -12.94 2.33 -11.93
N GLY A 30 -13.05 3.07 -10.82
CA GLY A 30 -14.28 3.20 -10.04
C GLY A 30 -15.44 3.75 -10.86
N LEU A 31 -15.18 4.78 -11.68
CA LEU A 31 -16.15 5.35 -12.61
C LEU A 31 -16.54 4.34 -13.70
N ARG A 32 -15.57 3.70 -14.35
CA ARG A 32 -15.80 2.75 -15.46
C ARG A 32 -16.62 1.54 -15.03
N TYR A 33 -16.39 1.03 -13.81
CA TYR A 33 -16.98 -0.23 -13.37
C TYR A 33 -17.94 -0.09 -12.18
N LYS A 34 -18.44 1.12 -11.89
CA LYS A 34 -19.31 1.44 -10.75
C LYS A 34 -20.38 0.37 -10.47
N THR A 35 -21.19 0.02 -11.47
CA THR A 35 -22.28 -0.97 -11.33
C THR A 35 -21.75 -2.35 -10.96
N LYS A 36 -20.65 -2.77 -11.58
CA LYS A 36 -20.04 -4.08 -11.31
C LYS A 36 -19.40 -4.14 -9.93
N ILE A 37 -18.69 -3.09 -9.53
CA ILE A 37 -18.07 -2.97 -8.20
C ILE A 37 -19.14 -3.08 -7.11
N ASN A 38 -20.25 -2.35 -7.26
CA ASN A 38 -21.39 -2.43 -6.33
C ASN A 38 -21.99 -3.84 -6.21
N LYS A 39 -22.03 -4.60 -7.31
CA LYS A 39 -22.51 -5.98 -7.31
C LYS A 39 -21.53 -6.95 -6.64
N VAL A 40 -20.22 -6.76 -6.84
CA VAL A 40 -19.19 -7.68 -6.33
C VAL A 40 -18.87 -7.41 -4.86
N TRP A 41 -18.87 -6.14 -4.44
CA TRP A 41 -18.55 -5.66 -3.09
C TRP A 41 -19.56 -4.64 -2.58
N PRO A 42 -20.78 -5.07 -2.19
CA PRO A 42 -21.79 -4.17 -1.65
C PRO A 42 -21.30 -3.57 -0.32
N GLY A 43 -21.21 -2.23 -0.25
CA GLY A 43 -20.89 -1.49 0.97
C GLY A 43 -19.44 -1.57 1.46
N LYS A 44 -18.55 -2.30 0.78
CA LYS A 44 -17.11 -2.43 1.11
C LYS A 44 -16.27 -2.38 -0.16
N GLN A 45 -16.40 -1.27 -0.89
CA GLN A 45 -15.73 -1.13 -2.18
C GLN A 45 -14.20 -1.02 -1.99
N PRO A 46 -13.38 -1.56 -2.90
CA PRO A 46 -11.93 -1.37 -2.91
C PRO A 46 -11.51 0.10 -2.95
N PHE A 47 -10.26 0.40 -2.58
CA PHE A 47 -9.64 1.74 -2.65
C PHE A 47 -10.39 2.84 -1.89
N GLY A 48 -11.20 2.46 -0.90
CA GLY A 48 -12.03 3.40 -0.15
C GLY A 48 -13.08 4.13 -1.00
N LEU A 49 -13.46 3.60 -2.17
CA LEU A 49 -14.39 4.26 -3.11
C LEU A 49 -15.76 4.60 -2.49
N ASN A 50 -16.17 3.88 -1.44
CA ASN A 50 -17.40 4.16 -0.69
C ASN A 50 -17.23 5.21 0.43
N TYR A 51 -16.01 5.49 0.87
CA TYR A 51 -15.72 6.49 1.89
C TYR A 51 -15.51 7.88 1.28
N ILE A 52 -14.98 7.93 0.07
CA ILE A 52 -14.68 9.19 -0.62
C ILE A 52 -15.94 9.66 -1.37
N ARG A 53 -16.42 10.87 -1.05
CA ARG A 53 -17.62 11.47 -1.68
C ARG A 53 -17.27 12.51 -2.75
N HIS A 54 -16.13 13.18 -2.55
CA HIS A 54 -15.60 14.25 -3.38
C HIS A 54 -14.08 14.05 -3.54
N CYS A 55 -13.48 14.62 -4.59
CA CYS A 55 -12.03 14.69 -4.75
C CYS A 55 -11.33 13.31 -4.60
N HIS A 56 -11.71 12.32 -5.41
CA HIS A 56 -11.25 10.93 -5.27
C HIS A 56 -9.72 10.78 -5.29
N THR A 57 -9.07 11.09 -6.41
CA THR A 57 -7.60 10.96 -6.51
C THR A 57 -6.84 11.77 -5.44
N PRO A 58 -7.16 13.05 -5.17
CA PRO A 58 -6.51 13.80 -4.10
C PRO A 58 -6.67 13.15 -2.72
N THR A 59 -7.88 12.71 -2.37
CA THR A 59 -8.14 12.05 -1.08
C THR A 59 -7.37 10.73 -0.95
N PHE A 60 -7.36 9.93 -2.01
CA PHE A 60 -6.63 8.66 -2.03
C PHE A 60 -5.12 8.90 -1.91
N SER A 61 -4.59 9.93 -2.58
CA SER A 61 -3.16 10.27 -2.53
C SER A 61 -2.67 10.67 -1.13
N ILE A 62 -3.52 11.26 -0.28
CA ILE A 62 -3.18 11.55 1.14
C ILE A 62 -2.94 10.23 1.91
N GLY A 63 -3.76 9.21 1.65
CA GLY A 63 -3.58 7.89 2.26
C GLY A 63 -2.24 7.27 1.87
N VAL A 64 -1.95 7.27 0.56
CA VAL A 64 -0.67 6.77 0.03
C VAL A 64 0.52 7.57 0.56
N GLU A 65 0.40 8.91 0.67
CA GLU A 65 1.44 9.77 1.23
C GLU A 65 1.79 9.37 2.67
N ILE A 66 0.79 9.11 3.51
CA ILE A 66 0.99 8.68 4.90
C ILE A 66 1.74 7.33 4.94
N GLU A 67 1.36 6.37 4.11
CA GLU A 67 2.04 5.07 4.00
C GLU A 67 3.48 5.22 3.48
N PHE A 68 3.69 6.07 2.48
CA PHE A 68 5.01 6.38 1.94
C PHE A 68 5.93 6.96 3.01
N VAL A 69 5.47 7.99 3.74
CA VAL A 69 6.24 8.61 4.82
C VAL A 69 6.57 7.58 5.91
N LEU A 70 5.61 6.72 6.27
CA LEU A 70 5.86 5.64 7.23
C LEU A 70 6.97 4.70 6.75
N PHE A 71 6.94 4.27 5.48
CA PHE A 71 7.98 3.39 4.93
C PHE A 71 9.34 4.06 4.77
N VAL A 72 9.38 5.35 4.45
CA VAL A 72 10.61 6.14 4.48
C VAL A 72 11.18 6.21 5.89
N LEU A 73 10.35 6.49 6.91
CA LEU A 73 10.78 6.54 8.31
C LEU A 73 11.28 5.19 8.81
N ILE A 74 10.56 4.11 8.52
CA ILE A 74 10.98 2.74 8.87
C ILE A 74 12.33 2.41 8.22
N SER A 75 12.51 2.77 6.94
CA SER A 75 13.75 2.52 6.20
C SER A 75 14.91 3.34 6.77
N PHE A 76 14.68 4.63 7.02
CA PHE A 76 15.67 5.54 7.61
C PHE A 76 16.12 5.04 8.99
N LEU A 77 15.18 4.73 9.88
CA LEU A 77 15.47 4.25 11.24
C LEU A 77 16.21 2.91 11.21
N SER A 78 15.89 2.03 10.25
CA SER A 78 16.58 0.75 10.11
C SER A 78 18.06 0.92 9.77
N VAL A 79 18.38 1.86 8.87
CA VAL A 79 19.78 2.19 8.54
C VAL A 79 20.46 2.94 9.68
N ALA A 80 19.77 3.89 10.32
CA ALA A 80 20.35 4.73 11.37
C ALA A 80 20.65 3.97 12.66
N LEU A 81 19.81 2.98 13.01
CA LEU A 81 19.89 2.23 14.27
C LEU A 81 20.41 0.80 14.08
N ASP A 82 20.75 0.41 12.85
CA ASP A 82 21.16 -0.96 12.49
C ASP A 82 20.14 -2.05 12.91
N GLY A 83 18.85 -1.69 12.90
CA GLY A 83 17.74 -2.52 13.34
C GLY A 83 16.73 -2.79 12.23
N TYR A 84 16.70 -4.03 11.71
CA TYR A 84 15.99 -4.33 10.44
C TYR A 84 14.69 -5.12 10.61
N PHE A 85 14.31 -5.52 11.82
CA PHE A 85 13.15 -6.40 12.03
C PHE A 85 11.84 -5.76 11.57
N ILE A 86 11.60 -4.50 11.96
CA ILE A 86 10.39 -3.75 11.59
C ILE A 86 10.35 -3.52 10.07
N TRP A 87 11.47 -3.12 9.46
CA TRP A 87 11.57 -2.95 8.02
C TRP A 87 11.34 -4.24 7.25
N TYR A 88 11.94 -5.36 7.69
CA TYR A 88 11.76 -6.66 7.06
C TYR A 88 10.31 -7.11 7.13
N GLY A 89 9.66 -6.92 8.29
CA GLY A 89 8.23 -7.19 8.46
C GLY A 89 7.33 -6.28 7.63
N ALA A 90 7.65 -4.99 7.53
CA ALA A 90 6.93 -4.05 6.68
C ALA A 90 7.03 -4.41 5.19
N PHE A 91 8.22 -4.80 4.73
CA PHE A 91 8.44 -5.21 3.34
C PHE A 91 7.79 -6.57 3.02
N LEU A 92 7.81 -7.52 3.96
CA LEU A 92 6.98 -8.72 3.85
C LEU A 92 5.49 -8.37 3.76
N GLY A 93 5.04 -7.41 4.58
CA GLY A 93 3.70 -6.87 4.49
C GLY A 93 3.37 -6.40 3.07
N LEU A 94 4.21 -5.54 2.48
CA LEU A 94 4.02 -5.04 1.12
C LEU A 94 3.88 -6.19 0.09
N VAL A 95 4.75 -7.20 0.17
CA VAL A 95 4.67 -8.39 -0.70
C VAL A 95 3.37 -9.16 -0.49
N ILE A 96 2.94 -9.32 0.77
CA ILE A 96 1.67 -9.97 1.11
C ILE A 96 0.49 -9.16 0.57
N HIS A 97 0.51 -7.83 0.64
CA HIS A 97 -0.50 -6.95 0.05
C HIS A 97 -0.62 -7.18 -1.46
N MET A 98 0.50 -7.16 -2.20
CA MET A 98 0.51 -7.42 -3.65
C MET A 98 -0.13 -8.77 -4.00
N ILE A 99 0.12 -9.82 -3.21
CA ILE A 99 -0.42 -11.16 -3.46
C ILE A 99 -1.86 -11.31 -2.98
N VAL A 100 -2.15 -10.93 -1.74
CA VAL A 100 -3.39 -11.28 -1.02
C VAL A 100 -4.50 -10.27 -1.25
N ILE A 101 -4.18 -9.03 -1.62
CA ILE A 101 -5.19 -8.00 -1.92
C ILE A 101 -5.42 -7.96 -3.43
N HIS A 102 -4.42 -7.66 -4.26
CA HIS A 102 -4.65 -7.44 -5.70
C HIS A 102 -5.02 -8.70 -6.47
N MET A 103 -4.35 -9.84 -6.20
CA MET A 103 -4.63 -11.06 -6.98
C MET A 103 -6.06 -11.58 -6.76
N PRO A 104 -6.57 -11.75 -5.52
CA PRO A 104 -7.95 -12.20 -5.29
C PRO A 104 -9.00 -11.21 -5.80
N ILE A 105 -8.75 -9.90 -5.68
CA ILE A 105 -9.66 -8.88 -6.21
C ILE A 105 -9.72 -9.02 -7.73
N CYS A 106 -8.59 -9.17 -8.43
CA CYS A 106 -8.54 -9.38 -9.88
C CYS A 106 -9.26 -10.67 -10.31
N PHE A 107 -9.01 -11.81 -9.63
CA PHE A 107 -9.69 -13.08 -9.93
C PHE A 107 -11.21 -13.00 -9.74
N ARG A 108 -11.66 -12.42 -8.62
CA ARG A 108 -13.10 -12.25 -8.33
C ARG A 108 -13.76 -11.27 -9.30
N PHE A 109 -13.06 -10.20 -9.67
CA PHE A 109 -13.57 -9.17 -10.58
C PHE A 109 -13.57 -9.62 -12.04
N LYS A 110 -12.67 -10.54 -12.43
CA LYS A 110 -12.48 -11.04 -13.80
C LYS A 110 -12.18 -9.94 -14.82
N ASN A 111 -11.60 -8.83 -14.39
CA ASN A 111 -11.23 -7.67 -15.19
C ASN A 111 -9.99 -7.04 -14.51
N TYR A 112 -9.34 -6.10 -15.20
CA TYR A 112 -8.28 -5.28 -14.62
C TYR A 112 -8.72 -4.64 -13.29
N VAL A 113 -7.78 -4.54 -12.35
CA VAL A 113 -7.91 -3.90 -11.04
C VAL A 113 -6.64 -3.07 -10.83
N PRO A 114 -6.74 -1.81 -10.37
CA PRO A 114 -5.57 -1.00 -10.03
C PRO A 114 -4.57 -1.75 -9.13
N GLY A 115 -3.29 -1.56 -9.42
CA GLY A 115 -2.18 -2.18 -8.70
C GLY A 115 -1.83 -3.60 -9.19
N VAL A 116 -2.64 -4.26 -10.04
CA VAL A 116 -2.36 -5.65 -10.44
C VAL A 116 -1.13 -5.77 -11.36
N ILE A 117 -0.92 -4.81 -12.26
CA ILE A 117 0.18 -4.87 -13.23
C ILE A 117 1.51 -4.67 -12.49
N THR A 118 1.59 -3.61 -11.69
CA THR A 118 2.78 -3.32 -10.87
C THR A 118 3.01 -4.38 -9.81
N SER A 119 1.96 -4.97 -9.21
CA SER A 119 2.12 -6.12 -8.29
C SER A 119 2.85 -7.28 -8.96
N VAL A 120 2.48 -7.66 -10.20
CA VAL A 120 3.16 -8.73 -10.93
C VAL A 120 4.62 -8.36 -11.22
N ILE A 121 4.88 -7.12 -11.65
CA ILE A 121 6.22 -6.63 -11.99
C ILE A 121 7.14 -6.62 -10.77
N PHE A 122 6.65 -6.10 -9.63
CA PHE A 122 7.47 -5.88 -8.44
C PHE A 122 7.51 -7.05 -7.47
N LEU A 123 6.69 -8.08 -7.66
CA LEU A 123 6.72 -9.26 -6.81
C LEU A 123 8.09 -9.97 -6.84
N ILE A 124 8.63 -10.21 -8.03
CA ILE A 124 9.92 -10.92 -8.18
C ILE A 124 11.08 -10.10 -7.57
N PRO A 125 11.26 -8.81 -7.89
CA PRO A 125 12.27 -7.97 -7.25
C PRO A 125 12.12 -7.93 -5.72
N SER A 126 10.90 -7.83 -5.20
CA SER A 126 10.67 -7.75 -3.75
C SER A 126 11.06 -9.05 -3.03
N ILE A 127 10.69 -10.21 -3.59
CA ILE A 127 11.11 -11.52 -3.05
C ILE A 127 12.64 -11.63 -3.08
N TYR A 128 13.28 -11.20 -4.17
CA TYR A 128 14.73 -11.21 -4.28
C TYR A 128 15.40 -10.32 -3.22
N PHE A 129 14.90 -9.11 -2.99
CA PHE A 129 15.43 -8.21 -1.97
C PHE A 129 15.27 -8.76 -0.55
N LEU A 130 14.10 -9.32 -0.23
CA LEU A 130 13.87 -10.00 1.05
C LEU A 130 14.80 -11.21 1.24
N TYR A 131 15.00 -12.01 0.20
CA TYR A 131 15.95 -13.12 0.22
C TYR A 131 17.39 -12.67 0.49
N ARG A 132 17.85 -11.62 -0.21
CA ARG A 132 19.20 -11.05 -0.02
C ARG A 132 19.38 -10.42 1.36
N ALA A 133 18.34 -9.75 1.86
CA ALA A 133 18.31 -9.24 3.23
C ALA A 133 18.42 -10.38 4.24
N ASN A 134 17.65 -11.47 4.05
CA ASN A 134 17.66 -12.61 4.96
C ASN A 134 19.04 -13.28 5.06
N ILE A 135 19.75 -13.44 3.94
CA ILE A 135 21.14 -13.95 3.94
C ILE A 135 22.05 -13.04 4.77
N SER A 136 21.87 -11.72 4.66
CA SER A 136 22.72 -10.73 5.33
C SER A 136 22.41 -10.61 6.83
N LEU A 137 21.13 -10.78 7.20
CA LEU A 137 20.63 -10.64 8.57
C LEU A 137 20.66 -11.95 9.36
N HIS A 138 20.84 -13.09 8.68
CA HIS A 138 20.83 -14.43 9.27
C HIS A 138 19.55 -14.72 10.08
N TYR A 139 18.40 -14.20 9.65
CA TYR A 139 17.14 -14.47 10.33
C TYR A 139 16.74 -15.94 10.14
N GLY A 140 16.50 -16.61 11.27
CA GLY A 140 15.93 -17.95 11.27
C GLY A 140 14.43 -17.94 10.97
N THR A 141 13.87 -19.13 10.72
CA THR A 141 12.45 -19.30 10.38
C THR A 141 11.50 -18.65 11.39
N GLY A 142 11.78 -18.77 12.69
CA GLY A 142 10.96 -18.16 13.75
C GLY A 142 10.88 -16.62 13.64
N THR A 143 12.02 -15.97 13.40
CA THR A 143 12.10 -14.51 13.22
C THR A 143 11.35 -14.07 11.97
N ILE A 144 11.50 -14.81 10.86
CA ILE A 144 10.77 -14.53 9.61
C ILE A 144 9.26 -14.66 9.82
N LEU A 145 8.79 -15.70 10.52
CA LEU A 145 7.37 -15.89 10.81
C LEU A 145 6.82 -14.75 11.70
N LEU A 146 7.59 -14.31 12.70
CA LEU A 146 7.19 -13.20 13.55
C LEU A 146 7.16 -11.87 12.77
N ALA A 147 8.14 -11.63 11.90
CA ALA A 147 8.16 -10.45 11.02
C ALA A 147 6.98 -10.47 10.02
N CYS A 148 6.64 -11.64 9.48
CA CYS A 148 5.48 -11.85 8.62
C CYS A 148 4.18 -11.53 9.37
N LEU A 149 4.01 -12.06 10.59
CA LEU A 149 2.86 -11.75 11.44
C LEU A 149 2.77 -10.24 11.72
N PHE A 150 3.89 -9.60 12.06
CA PHE A 150 3.96 -8.16 12.25
C PHE A 150 3.48 -7.40 10.99
N GLY A 151 3.98 -7.75 9.81
CA GLY A 151 3.56 -7.15 8.54
C GLY A 151 2.06 -7.29 8.26
N ILE A 152 1.51 -8.48 8.50
CA ILE A 152 0.06 -8.75 8.35
C ILE A 152 -0.76 -7.87 9.30
N VAL A 153 -0.36 -7.80 10.58
CA VAL A 153 -1.04 -6.98 11.59
C VAL A 153 -0.96 -5.50 11.22
N MET A 154 0.21 -5.04 10.79
CA MET A 154 0.43 -3.65 10.36
C MET A 154 -0.53 -3.27 9.23
N ILE A 155 -0.62 -4.07 8.17
CA ILE A 155 -1.54 -3.82 7.04
C ILE A 155 -3.00 -3.95 7.46
N GLY A 156 -3.32 -4.97 8.25
CA GLY A 156 -4.68 -5.21 8.74
C GLY A 156 -5.23 -4.11 9.63
N ILE A 157 -4.36 -3.27 10.21
CA ILE A 157 -4.75 -2.09 11.00
C ILE A 157 -4.67 -0.82 10.15
N LEU A 158 -3.57 -0.62 9.42
CA LEU A 158 -3.26 0.64 8.73
C LEU A 158 -4.26 0.91 7.59
N ILE A 159 -4.46 -0.04 6.68
CA ILE A 159 -5.34 0.17 5.51
C ILE A 159 -6.78 0.50 5.95
N PRO A 160 -7.43 -0.27 6.86
CA PRO A 160 -8.79 0.07 7.30
C PRO A 160 -8.88 1.40 8.04
N LEU A 161 -7.81 1.80 8.76
CA LEU A 161 -7.76 3.11 9.41
C LEU A 161 -7.72 4.23 8.37
N LEU A 162 -6.81 4.15 7.39
CA LEU A 162 -6.68 5.14 6.32
C LEU A 162 -7.97 5.26 5.50
N HIS A 163 -8.59 4.15 5.10
CA HIS A 163 -9.88 4.17 4.41
C HIS A 163 -10.98 4.89 5.20
N LYS A 164 -11.03 4.73 6.53
CA LYS A 164 -11.99 5.47 7.36
C LYS A 164 -11.68 6.96 7.40
N LEU A 165 -10.40 7.34 7.43
CA LEU A 165 -9.96 8.73 7.46
C LEU A 165 -10.23 9.47 6.14
N MET A 166 -10.26 8.74 5.02
CA MET A 166 -10.57 9.30 3.70
C MET A 166 -11.90 10.06 3.65
N ALA A 167 -12.92 9.66 4.42
CA ALA A 167 -14.18 10.40 4.47
C ALA A 167 -14.00 11.85 4.99
N TYR A 168 -13.13 12.03 5.99
CA TYR A 168 -12.84 13.36 6.55
C TYR A 168 -11.98 14.19 5.60
N TRP A 169 -10.97 13.58 4.98
CA TRP A 169 -10.11 14.26 4.00
C TRP A 169 -10.87 14.68 2.75
N SER A 170 -11.77 13.82 2.26
CA SER A 170 -12.66 14.11 1.13
C SER A 170 -13.51 15.35 1.37
N GLU A 171 -14.14 15.43 2.54
CA GLU A 171 -14.96 16.58 2.95
C GLU A 171 -14.09 17.84 3.15
N TRP A 172 -12.91 17.69 3.75
CA TRP A 172 -11.98 18.80 3.95
C TRP A 172 -11.49 19.39 2.63
N LEU A 173 -11.09 18.55 1.68
CA LEU A 173 -10.68 18.96 0.33
C LEU A 173 -11.82 19.64 -0.43
N TYR A 174 -13.04 19.10 -0.31
CA TYR A 174 -14.22 19.71 -0.92
C TYR A 174 -14.47 21.12 -0.36
N ARG A 175 -14.42 21.30 0.97
CA ARG A 175 -14.56 22.63 1.59
C ARG A 175 -13.44 23.60 1.21
N TYR A 176 -12.23 23.09 0.99
CA TYR A 176 -11.12 23.89 0.53
C TYR A 176 -11.31 24.35 -0.93
N SER A 177 -11.95 23.54 -1.77
CA SER A 177 -12.22 23.91 -3.17
C SER A 177 -13.33 24.94 -3.34
N GLU A 178 -14.21 25.10 -2.36
CA GLU A 178 -15.28 26.10 -2.41
C GLU A 178 -14.72 27.51 -2.16
N GLU A 179 -14.92 28.41 -3.12
CA GLU A 179 -14.58 29.82 -2.96
C GLU A 179 -15.50 30.44 -1.89
N LYS A 180 -14.90 31.01 -0.83
CA LYS A 180 -15.68 31.78 0.15
C LYS A 180 -16.09 33.09 -0.50
N MET A 181 -17.37 33.22 -0.88
CA MET A 181 -17.92 34.52 -1.21
C MET A 181 -17.92 35.38 0.05
N ILE A 182 -16.98 36.33 0.12
CA ILE A 182 -16.88 37.37 1.16
C ILE A 182 -17.87 38.49 0.85
#